data_AF-A0A7W8IFN4-F1
#
_entry.id   AF-A0A7W8IFN4-F1
#
_cell.length_a   1.000
_cell.length_b   1.000
_cell.length_c   1.000
_cell.angle_alpha   90.00
_cell.angle_beta   90.00
_cell.angle_gamma   90.00
#
_symmetry.space_group_name_H-M   'P 1'
#
loop_
_entity.id
_entity.type
_entity.pdbx_description
1 polymer ?
#
loop_
_entity_poly.entity_id
_entity_poly.type
_entity_poly.pdbx_seq_one_letter_code
_entity_poly.pdbx_strand_id
1 'polypeptide(L)'
;MAYLVRTMPRAERDLEAIFLYIQAESTPPADKWFRGLVEALESLAHHSQRNPIIAEDRTLRHLLYGNKPHIYRVIYSIDVSNAEVNVVHVRHRARNTFEPFDSDQQT
;
A
#
# COMPACT_ATOMS: atom_id res chain seq x y z
N MET A 1 -17.15 11.43 -2.08
CA MET A 1 -17.12 11.43 -0.60
C MET A 1 -15.68 11.24 -0.18
N ALA A 2 -15.19 12.07 0.74
CA ALA A 2 -13.85 11.92 1.30
C ALA A 2 -13.96 11.07 2.58
N TYR A 3 -13.21 9.98 2.63
CA TYR A 3 -13.07 9.12 3.80
C TYR A 3 -11.80 9.48 4.56
N LEU A 4 -11.81 9.40 5.89
CA LEU A 4 -10.60 9.54 6.70
C LEU A 4 -9.76 8.26 6.57
N VAL A 5 -8.54 8.37 6.03
CA VAL A 5 -7.63 7.22 5.95
C VAL A 5 -6.92 7.06 7.28
N ARG A 6 -7.20 5.96 7.98
CA ARG A 6 -6.55 5.56 9.21
C ARG A 6 -5.60 4.40 8.96
N THR A 7 -4.34 4.61 9.28
CA THR A 7 -3.32 3.56 9.24
C THR A 7 -3.36 2.80 10.56
N MET A 8 -3.60 1.50 10.53
CA MET A 8 -3.54 0.68 11.73
C MET A 8 -2.08 0.50 12.17
N PRO A 9 -1.79 0.32 13.48
CA PRO A 9 -0.42 0.16 13.98
C PRO A 9 0.36 -0.96 13.29
N ARG A 10 -0.33 -1.97 12.76
CA ARG A 10 0.31 -3.05 12.01
C ARG A 10 0.65 -2.66 10.58
N ALA A 11 -0.19 -1.87 9.91
CA ALA A 11 0.12 -1.29 8.61
C ALA A 11 1.28 -0.29 8.71
N GLU A 12 1.36 0.47 9.79
CA GLU A 12 2.50 1.37 10.04
C GLU A 12 3.83 0.61 10.13
N ARG A 13 3.86 -0.49 10.88
CA ARG A 13 5.03 -1.39 10.91
C ARG A 13 5.34 -2.01 9.55
N ASP A 14 4.32 -2.39 8.78
CA ASP A 14 4.52 -2.92 7.43
C ASP A 14 5.17 -1.83 6.52
N LEU A 15 4.73 -0.57 6.63
CA LEU A 15 5.29 0.55 5.88
C LEU A 15 6.72 0.87 6.30
N GLU A 16 7.01 0.90 7.60
CA GLU A 16 8.36 1.09 8.13
C GLU A 16 9.31 -0.01 7.64
N ALA A 17 8.87 -1.27 7.68
CA ALA A 17 9.64 -2.38 7.16
C ALA A 17 9.95 -2.23 5.66
N ILE A 18 8.98 -1.76 4.87
CA ILE A 18 9.18 -1.47 3.45
C ILE A 18 10.18 -0.32 3.25
N PHE A 19 10.05 0.77 4.02
CA PHE A 19 10.92 1.94 3.95
C PHE A 19 12.39 1.58 4.18
N LEU A 20 12.65 0.81 5.24
CA LEU A 20 13.99 0.31 5.58
C LEU A 20 14.50 -0.67 4.51
N TYR A 21 13.63 -1.55 4.02
CA TYR A 21 14.00 -2.58 3.05
C TYR A 21 14.44 -1.99 1.70
N ILE A 22 13.70 -1.02 1.16
CA ILE A 22 14.08 -0.35 -0.09
C ILE A 22 15.20 0.68 0.10
N GLN A 23 15.69 0.87 1.34
CA GLN A 23 16.65 1.89 1.73
C GLN A 23 16.24 3.28 1.23
N ALA A 24 14.98 3.65 1.45
CA ALA A 24 14.42 4.92 0.97
C ALA A 24 15.22 6.14 1.46
N GLU A 25 15.83 6.06 2.65
CA GLU A 25 16.71 7.11 3.18
C GLU A 25 17.99 7.32 2.35
N SER A 26 18.48 6.26 1.69
CA SER A 26 19.79 6.28 1.01
C SER A 26 19.67 6.52 -0.49
N THR A 27 18.50 6.26 -1.07
CA THR A 27 18.31 6.17 -2.52
C THR A 27 17.14 7.05 -2.98
N PRO A 28 17.39 8.15 -3.73
CA PRO A 28 16.34 9.04 -4.22
C PRO A 28 15.19 8.35 -4.99
N PRO A 29 15.43 7.36 -5.88
CA PRO A 29 14.31 6.66 -6.53
C PRO A 29 13.48 5.81 -5.56
N ALA A 30 14.06 5.30 -4.48
CA ALA A 30 13.34 4.55 -3.45
C ALA A 30 12.47 5.46 -2.57
N ASP A 31 12.96 6.65 -2.19
CA ASP A 31 12.13 7.68 -1.53
C ASP A 31 10.95 8.09 -2.43
N LYS A 32 11.21 8.36 -3.73
CA LYS A 32 10.14 8.70 -4.68
C LYS A 32 9.10 7.58 -4.80
N TRP A 33 9.54 6.33 -4.86
CA TRP A 33 8.64 5.19 -4.91
C TRP A 33 7.80 5.07 -3.62
N PHE A 34 8.42 5.27 -2.44
CA PHE A 34 7.71 5.25 -1.16
C PHE A 34 6.68 6.37 -1.04
N ARG A 35 7.02 7.58 -1.46
CA ARG A 35 6.06 8.70 -1.54
C ARG A 35 4.86 8.35 -2.41
N GLY A 36 5.09 7.72 -3.56
CA GLY A 36 4.02 7.27 -4.44
C GLY A 36 3.11 6.20 -3.77
N LEU A 37 3.66 5.33 -2.92
CA LEU A 37 2.86 4.39 -2.12
C LEU A 37 1.98 5.12 -1.10
N VAL A 38 2.53 6.13 -0.43
CA VAL A 38 1.78 6.98 0.52
C VAL A 38 0.68 7.76 -0.21
N GLU A 39 0.98 8.38 -1.35
CA GLU A 39 -0.02 9.06 -2.18
C GLU A 39 -1.14 8.10 -2.64
N ALA A 40 -0.79 6.85 -2.96
CA ALA A 40 -1.78 5.84 -3.30
C ALA A 40 -2.68 5.47 -2.11
N LEU A 41 -2.14 5.44 -0.89
CA LEU A 41 -2.92 5.27 0.35
C LEU A 41 -3.84 6.46 0.60
N GLU A 42 -3.35 7.69 0.43
CA GLU A 42 -4.16 8.91 0.56
C GLU A 42 -5.28 8.95 -0.48
N SER A 43 -5.03 8.47 -1.71
CA SER A 43 -6.05 8.38 -2.75
C SER A 43 -7.23 7.47 -2.38
N LEU A 44 -7.06 6.55 -1.42
CA LEU A 44 -8.15 5.74 -0.88
C LEU A 44 -9.21 6.60 -0.21
N ALA A 45 -8.86 7.78 0.33
CA ALA A 45 -9.82 8.74 0.86
C ALA A 45 -10.92 9.06 -0.17
N HIS A 46 -10.58 9.12 -1.46
CA HIS A 46 -11.49 9.52 -2.53
C HIS A 46 -11.98 8.36 -3.39
N HIS A 47 -11.23 7.25 -3.47
CA HIS A 47 -11.50 6.15 -4.40
C HIS A 47 -11.66 4.77 -3.74
N SER A 48 -11.75 4.68 -2.41
CA SER A 48 -11.85 3.42 -1.66
C SER A 48 -12.90 2.44 -2.18
N GLN A 49 -14.06 2.92 -2.61
CA GLN A 49 -15.18 2.07 -3.07
C GLN A 49 -14.96 1.43 -4.45
N ARG A 50 -14.06 1.97 -5.27
CA ARG A 50 -13.81 1.48 -6.65
C ARG A 50 -12.96 0.22 -6.68
N ASN A 51 -12.23 -0.07 -5.60
CA ASN A 51 -11.33 -1.20 -5.57
C ASN A 51 -12.07 -2.52 -5.29
N PRO A 52 -11.64 -3.63 -5.91
CA PRO A 52 -12.29 -4.92 -5.76
C PRO A 52 -12.27 -5.39 -4.29
N ILE A 53 -13.40 -5.99 -3.90
CA ILE A 53 -13.54 -6.67 -2.61
C ILE A 53 -12.72 -7.96 -2.66
N ILE A 54 -12.08 -8.31 -1.54
CA ILE A 54 -11.32 -9.56 -1.45
C ILE A 54 -12.31 -10.72 -1.38
N ALA A 55 -12.12 -11.76 -2.20
CA ALA A 55 -13.03 -12.91 -2.24
C ALA A 55 -13.16 -13.65 -0.89
N GLU A 56 -12.10 -13.58 -0.07
CA GLU A 56 -11.97 -14.26 1.22
C GLU A 56 -12.69 -13.53 2.37
N ASP A 57 -12.88 -12.22 2.24
CA ASP A 57 -13.61 -11.41 3.21
C ASP A 57 -14.31 -10.25 2.51
N ARG A 58 -15.64 -10.27 2.54
CA ARG A 58 -16.50 -9.27 1.88
C ARG A 58 -16.39 -7.88 2.49
N THR A 59 -15.81 -7.76 3.68
CA THR A 59 -15.58 -6.49 4.39
C THR A 59 -14.23 -5.86 4.04
N LEU A 60 -13.32 -6.63 3.45
CA LEU A 60 -11.98 -6.18 3.10
C LEU A 60 -11.85 -5.91 1.60
N ARG A 61 -11.04 -4.92 1.28
CA ARG A 61 -10.65 -4.55 -0.09
C ARG A 61 -9.15 -4.55 -0.20
N HIS A 62 -8.66 -4.67 -1.43
CA HIS A 62 -7.24 -4.52 -1.69
C HIS A 62 -6.96 -3.44 -2.73
N LEU A 63 -5.81 -2.80 -2.60
CA LEU A 63 -5.19 -1.99 -3.64
C LEU A 63 -3.85 -2.64 -3.99
N LEU A 64 -3.59 -2.77 -5.29
CA LEU A 64 -2.28 -3.21 -5.78
C LEU A 64 -1.49 -1.97 -6.19
N TYR A 65 -0.29 -1.83 -5.67
CA TYR A 65 0.62 -0.72 -5.94
C TYR A 65 1.98 -1.26 -6.42
N GLY A 66 2.59 -0.60 -7.39
CA GLY A 66 3.84 -1.02 -8.01
C GLY A 66 3.66 -1.86 -9.28
N ASN A 67 4.79 -2.21 -9.89
CA ASN A 67 4.86 -2.97 -11.13
C ASN A 67 5.48 -4.35 -10.89
N LYS A 68 5.25 -5.31 -11.79
CA LYS A 68 5.92 -6.62 -11.70
C LYS A 68 7.44 -6.42 -11.77
N PRO A 69 8.24 -7.12 -10.94
CA PRO A 69 7.85 -8.11 -9.92
C PRO A 69 7.44 -7.51 -8.55
N HIS A 70 7.76 -6.23 -8.30
CA HIS A 70 7.56 -5.52 -7.03
C HIS A 70 6.14 -4.98 -6.82
N ILE A 71 5.15 -5.88 -6.85
CA ILE A 71 3.75 -5.52 -6.57
C ILE A 71 3.51 -5.63 -5.07
N TYR A 72 3.10 -4.53 -4.46
CA TYR A 72 2.62 -4.46 -3.09
C TYR A 72 1.10 -4.50 -3.07
N ARG A 73 0.55 -5.21 -2.10
CA ARG A 73 -0.87 -5.37 -1.86
C ARG A 73 -1.21 -4.72 -0.53
N VAL A 74 -1.88 -3.59 -0.60
CA VAL A 74 -2.48 -2.92 0.54
C VAL A 74 -3.84 -3.55 0.79
N ILE A 75 -4.11 -3.98 2.01
CA ILE A 75 -5.38 -4.53 2.47
C ILE A 75 -5.99 -3.51 3.43
N TYR A 76 -7.24 -3.14 3.16
CA TYR A 76 -7.95 -2.15 3.97
C TYR A 76 -9.43 -2.51 4.08
N SER A 77 -10.10 -1.97 5.10
CA SER A 77 -11.56 -2.03 5.26
C SER A 77 -12.15 -0.62 5.14
N ILE A 78 -13.43 -0.53 4.78
CA ILE A 78 -14.17 0.73 4.73
C ILE A 78 -15.22 0.70 5.83
N ASP A 79 -15.12 1.62 6.77
CA ASP A 79 -16.18 1.91 7.72
C ASP A 79 -17.07 3.02 7.14
N VAL A 80 -18.19 2.61 6.55
CA VAL A 80 -19.15 3.55 5.94
C VAL A 80 -19.89 4.37 7.01
N SER A 81 -20.05 3.83 8.22
CA SER A 81 -20.74 4.51 9.31
C SER A 81 -19.93 5.69 9.86
N ASN A 82 -18.62 5.51 9.98
CA ASN A 82 -17.70 6.56 10.44
C ASN A 82 -17.04 7.34 9.28
N ALA A 83 -17.33 6.97 8.03
CA ALA A 83 -16.64 7.48 6.84
C ALA A 83 -15.10 7.36 6.95
N GLU A 84 -14.63 6.20 7.42
CA GLU A 84 -13.20 5.91 7.57
C GLU A 84 -12.74 4.78 6.64
N VAL A 85 -11.48 4.84 6.22
CA VAL A 85 -10.78 3.76 5.53
C VAL A 85 -9.67 3.28 6.45
N ASN A 86 -9.80 2.06 6.94
CA ASN A 86 -8.84 1.47 7.86
C ASN A 86 -7.85 0.60 7.09
N VAL A 87 -6.62 1.07 6.95
CA VAL A 87 -5.54 0.32 6.33
C VAL A 87 -5.04 -0.70 7.33
N VAL A 88 -5.28 -1.98 7.04
CA VAL A 88 -5.02 -3.08 7.96
C VAL A 88 -3.59 -3.58 7.81
N HIS A 89 -3.18 -3.93 6.58
CA HIS A 89 -1.86 -4.51 6.27
C HIS A 89 -1.35 -4.08 4.90
N VAL A 90 -0.03 -4.03 4.74
CA VAL A 90 0.65 -3.89 3.44
C VAL A 90 1.58 -5.09 3.25
N ARG A 91 1.43 -5.82 2.14
CA ARG A 91 2.21 -7.04 1.87
C ARG A 91 2.78 -7.06 0.46
N HIS A 92 3.98 -7.60 0.30
CA HIS A 92 4.54 -7.86 -1.02
C HIS A 92 3.85 -9.09 -1.66
N ARG A 93 3.47 -9.01 -2.94
CA ARG A 93 2.75 -10.06 -3.68
C ARG A 93 3.69 -11.11 -4.30
N ALA A 94 4.98 -10.82 -4.47
CA ALA A 94 5.92 -11.82 -4.96
C ALA A 94 6.24 -12.84 -3.86
N ARG A 95 6.10 -14.12 -4.20
CA ARG A 95 6.42 -15.26 -3.33
C ARG A 95 7.89 -15.16 -2.88
N ASN A 96 8.12 -14.90 -1.60
CA ASN A 96 9.25 -15.39 -0.81
C ASN A 96 10.71 -15.19 -1.30
N THR A 97 11.03 -14.23 -2.18
CA THR A 97 12.42 -13.79 -2.32
C THR A 97 12.44 -12.28 -2.48
N PHE A 98 12.92 -11.64 -1.43
CA PHE A 98 13.07 -10.20 -1.32
C PHE A 98 14.38 -9.83 -2.04
N GLU A 99 14.28 -9.41 -3.30
CA GLU A 99 15.39 -8.75 -4.01
C GLU A 99 15.28 -7.22 -3.84
N PRO A 100 16.38 -6.52 -3.58
CA PRO A 100 16.38 -5.06 -3.39
C PRO A 100 15.84 -4.37 -4.65
N PHE A 101 15.24 -3.20 -4.45
CA PHE A 101 14.67 -2.38 -5.51
C PHE A 101 15.77 -1.93 -6.49
N ASP A 102 15.95 -2.68 -7.57
CA ASP A 102 16.85 -2.32 -8.67
C ASP A 102 16.14 -1.28 -9.54
N SER A 103 16.64 -0.05 -9.53
CA SER A 103 16.03 1.10 -10.20
C SER A 103 16.34 1.08 -11.70
N ASP A 104 15.90 0.05 -12.43
CA ASP A 104 16.13 -0.06 -13.89
C ASP A 104 14.82 -0.25 -14.69
N GLN A 105 13.83 0.63 -14.45
CA GLN A 105 12.66 0.73 -15.32
C GLN A 105 12.27 2.21 -15.50
N GLN A 106 13.08 2.92 -16.29
CA GLN A 106 12.65 4.14 -16.98
C GLN A 106 12.67 3.86 -18.48
N THR A 107 11.48 3.67 -19.07
CA THR A 107 11.20 4.01 -20.47
C THR A 107 9.71 4.33 -20.58
#